data_AF-A0A525CT47-F1
#
_entry.id   AF-A0A525CT47-F1
#
_cell.length_a   1.000
_cell.length_b   1.000
_cell.length_c   1.000
_cell.angle_alpha   90.00
_cell.angle_beta   90.00
_cell.angle_gamma   90.00
#
_symmetry.space_group_name_H-M   'P 1'
#
loop_
_entity.id
_entity.type
_entity.pdbx_description
1 polymer ?
#
loop_
_entity_poly.entity_id
_entity_poly.type
_entity_poly.pdbx_seq_one_letter_code
_entity_poly.pdbx_strand_id
1 'polypeptide(L)'
;MNSAYKKEIRYTLVFSALLLISGHLGLVFVAFPGLQGHMIFGFPSQYIIPVFMGWIGLMAIVAVQAKLTNDLDDEIEALGGADETTQEGS
;
A
#
# COMPACT_ATOMS: atom_id res chain seq x y z
N MET A 1 0.25 -17.26 -17.23
CA MET A 1 0.57 -15.92 -16.71
C MET A 1 1.82 -16.05 -15.86
N ASN A 2 2.88 -15.30 -16.19
CA ASN A 2 4.14 -15.31 -15.43
C ASN A 2 3.87 -14.91 -13.96
N SER A 3 4.62 -15.49 -13.02
CA SER A 3 4.45 -15.27 -11.58
C SER A 3 4.64 -13.80 -11.19
N ALA A 4 5.54 -13.07 -11.87
CA ALA A 4 5.78 -11.64 -11.66
C ALA A 4 4.54 -10.79 -12.01
N TYR A 5 3.93 -11.00 -13.17
CA TYR A 5 2.69 -10.32 -13.58
C TYR A 5 1.52 -10.59 -12.61
N LYS A 6 1.43 -11.79 -12.04
CA LYS A 6 0.42 -12.09 -11.02
C LYS A 6 0.71 -11.33 -9.70
N LYS A 7 1.98 -11.11 -9.39
CA LYS A 7 2.44 -10.34 -8.22
C LYS A 7 2.11 -8.86 -8.38
N GLU A 8 2.34 -8.30 -9.57
CA GLU A 8 2.00 -6.91 -9.92
C GLU A 8 0.52 -6.60 -9.66
N ILE A 9 -0.38 -7.39 -10.25
CA ILE A 9 -1.83 -7.20 -10.09
C ILE A 9 -2.23 -7.30 -8.61
N ARG A 10 -1.63 -8.25 -7.88
CA ARG A 10 -1.91 -8.42 -6.45
C ARG A 10 -1.44 -7.22 -5.63
N TYR A 11 -0.23 -6.71 -5.89
CA TYR A 11 0.28 -5.53 -5.20
C TYR A 11 -0.57 -4.30 -5.50
N THR A 12 -0.90 -4.06 -6.77
CA THR A 12 -1.77 -2.95 -7.17
C THR A 12 -3.14 -3.00 -6.48
N LEU A 13 -3.79 -4.17 -6.44
CA LEU A 13 -5.08 -4.32 -5.76
C LEU A 13 -4.98 -4.09 -4.25
N VAL A 14 -3.97 -4.68 -3.61
CA VAL A 14 -3.77 -4.55 -2.15
C VAL A 14 -3.45 -3.11 -1.78
N PHE A 15 -2.54 -2.45 -2.48
CA PHE A 15 -2.19 -1.06 -2.18
C PHE A 15 -3.32 -0.09 -2.49
N SER A 16 -4.08 -0.31 -3.57
CA SER A 16 -5.27 0.51 -3.85
C SER A 16 -6.30 0.41 -2.73
N ALA A 17 -6.57 -0.81 -2.22
CA ALA A 17 -7.47 -1.01 -1.09
C ALA A 17 -6.92 -0.36 0.20
N LEU A 18 -5.62 -0.53 0.49
CA LEU A 18 -4.98 0.08 1.66
C LEU A 18 -5.03 1.61 1.61
N LEU A 19 -4.75 2.22 0.47
CA LEU A 19 -4.81 3.67 0.28
C LEU A 19 -6.24 4.20 0.45
N LEU A 20 -7.23 3.51 -0.11
CA LEU A 20 -8.65 3.85 0.08
C LEU A 20 -9.03 3.79 1.57
N ILE A 21 -8.69 2.72 2.28
CA ILE A 21 -8.98 2.57 3.70
C ILE A 21 -8.27 3.67 4.51
N SER A 22 -7.00 3.93 4.22
CA SER A 22 -6.21 4.96 4.91
C SER A 22 -6.82 6.35 4.74
N GLY A 23 -7.28 6.70 3.54
CA GLY A 23 -7.92 7.99 3.26
C GLY A 23 -9.31 8.15 3.88
N HIS A 24 -10.00 7.04 4.16
CA HIS A 24 -11.39 7.04 4.64
C HIS A 24 -11.52 6.60 6.11
N LEU A 25 -10.42 6.62 6.87
CA LEU A 25 -10.40 6.15 8.26
C LEU A 25 -11.38 6.90 9.18
N GLY A 26 -11.73 8.15 8.84
CA GLY A 26 -12.75 8.92 9.54
C GLY A 26 -14.15 8.28 9.51
N LEU A 27 -14.47 7.50 8.48
CA LEU A 27 -15.75 6.79 8.39
C LEU A 27 -15.91 5.72 9.47
N VAL A 28 -14.82 5.19 10.02
CA VAL A 28 -14.86 4.24 11.15
C VAL A 28 -15.55 4.88 12.37
N PHE A 29 -15.26 6.15 12.66
CA PHE A 29 -15.89 6.86 13.77
C PHE A 29 -17.37 7.17 13.51
N VAL A 30 -17.78 7.29 12.24
CA VAL A 30 -19.20 7.45 11.88
C VAL A 30 -19.94 6.11 12.01
N ALA A 31 -19.35 5.02 11.53
CA ALA A 31 -19.93 3.68 11.61
C ALA A 31 -20.02 3.15 13.05
N PHE A 32 -19.09 3.55 13.92
CA PHE A 32 -19.04 3.16 15.32
C PHE A 32 -19.04 4.39 16.24
N PRO A 33 -20.21 4.97 16.55
CA PRO A 33 -20.32 6.16 17.38
C PRO A 33 -19.72 6.01 18.77
N GLY A 34 -19.66 4.78 19.30
CA GLY A 34 -19.04 4.48 20.60
C GLY A 34 -17.52 4.72 20.67
N LEU A 35 -16.85 4.92 19.53
CA LEU A 35 -15.43 5.31 19.47
C LEU A 35 -15.23 6.85 19.50
N GLN A 36 -16.32 7.62 19.42
CA GLN A 36 -16.28 9.08 19.47
C GLN A 36 -16.22 9.58 20.93
N GLY A 37 -15.72 10.81 21.11
CA GLY A 37 -15.76 11.49 22.41
C GLY A 37 -14.62 11.11 23.37
N HIS A 38 -13.75 10.18 22.97
CA HIS A 38 -12.50 9.95 23.69
C HIS A 38 -11.52 11.10 23.41
N MET A 39 -10.88 11.62 24.46
CA MET A 39 -9.87 12.67 24.32
C MET A 39 -8.48 12.03 24.36
N ILE A 40 -7.68 12.27 23.33
CA ILE A 40 -6.31 11.80 23.20
C ILE A 40 -5.41 13.04 23.11
N PHE A 41 -4.52 13.23 24.09
CA PHE A 41 -3.64 14.41 24.18
C PHE A 41 -4.40 15.76 24.11
N GLY A 42 -5.65 15.81 24.59
CA GLY A 42 -6.48 17.02 24.54
C GLY A 42 -7.22 17.25 23.22
N PHE A 43 -7.10 16.34 22.25
CA PHE A 43 -7.84 16.37 20.99
C PHE A 43 -8.87 15.23 20.94
N PRO A 44 -10.04 15.43 20.32
CA PRO A 44 -10.98 14.34 20.13
C PRO A 44 -10.41 13.24 19.23
N SER A 45 -10.58 11.99 19.63
CA SER A 45 -10.04 10.78 19.00
C SER A 45 -10.42 10.68 17.52
N GLN A 46 -11.66 11.04 17.18
CA GLN A 46 -12.19 10.99 15.83
C GLN A 46 -11.47 11.89 14.81
N TYR A 47 -10.63 12.83 15.27
CA TYR A 47 -9.84 13.71 14.40
C TYR A 47 -8.36 13.36 14.45
N ILE A 48 -7.80 13.19 15.65
CA ILE A 48 -6.35 13.00 15.79
C ILE A 48 -5.89 11.65 15.23
N ILE A 49 -6.71 10.60 15.36
CA ILE A 49 -6.37 9.26 14.85
C ILE A 49 -6.32 9.26 13.31
N PRO A 50 -7.36 9.73 12.58
CA PRO A 50 -7.29 9.83 11.12
C PRO A 50 -6.16 10.72 10.62
N VAL A 51 -5.85 11.84 11.29
CA VAL A 51 -4.73 12.72 10.91
C VAL A 51 -3.39 11.99 11.04
N PHE A 52 -3.14 11.30 12.15
CA PHE A 52 -1.91 10.54 12.33
C PHE A 52 -1.80 9.37 11.34
N MET A 53 -2.90 8.65 11.10
CA MET A 53 -2.93 7.58 10.09
C MET A 53 -2.72 8.12 8.67
N GLY A 54 -3.36 9.24 8.32
CA GLY A 54 -3.20 9.88 7.02
C GLY A 54 -1.84 10.51 6.78
N TRP A 55 -1.07 10.81 7.84
CA TRP A 55 0.28 11.32 7.73
C TRP A 55 1.33 10.21 7.89
N ILE A 56 1.54 9.73 9.12
CA ILE A 56 2.59 8.76 9.45
C ILE A 56 2.23 7.37 8.92
N GLY A 57 0.97 6.97 9.08
CA GLY A 57 0.49 5.69 8.55
C GLY A 57 0.62 5.62 7.03
N LEU A 58 0.19 6.67 6.33
CA LEU A 58 0.28 6.76 4.88
C LEU A 58 1.74 6.75 4.39
N MET A 59 2.63 7.47 5.07
CA MET A 59 4.07 7.44 4.76
C MET A 59 4.64 6.03 4.87
N ALA A 60 4.28 5.28 5.91
CA ALA A 60 4.72 3.89 6.05
C ALA A 60 4.16 2.99 4.93
N ILE A 61 2.88 3.14 4.58
CA ILE A 61 2.24 2.37 3.50
C ILE A 61 2.96 2.62 2.17
N VAL A 62 3.18 3.88 1.82
CA VAL A 62 3.82 4.25 0.54
C VAL A 62 5.30 3.85 0.52
N ALA A 63 6.01 3.92 1.65
CA ALA A 63 7.40 3.45 1.73
C ALA A 63 7.49 1.93 1.46
N VAL A 64 6.58 1.13 2.04
CA VAL A 64 6.51 -0.31 1.78
C VAL A 64 6.11 -0.58 0.33
N GLN A 65 5.18 0.20 -0.22
CA GLN A 65 4.77 0.10 -1.62
C GLN A 65 5.95 0.33 -2.56
N ALA A 66 6.68 1.43 -2.38
CA ALA A 66 7.83 1.77 -3.21
C ALA A 66 8.87 0.64 -3.19
N LYS A 67 9.18 0.09 -2.02
CA LYS A 67 10.12 -1.02 -1.91
C LYS A 67 9.63 -2.27 -2.66
N LEU A 68 8.39 -2.69 -2.43
CA LEU A 68 7.86 -3.92 -3.04
C LEU A 68 7.66 -3.81 -4.55
N THR A 69 7.36 -2.61 -5.05
CA THR A 69 7.26 -2.36 -6.50
C THR A 69 8.65 -2.34 -7.14
N ASN A 70 9.65 -1.71 -6.52
CA ASN A 70 11.03 -1.75 -7.03
C ASN A 70 11.57 -3.19 -7.08
N ASP A 71 11.39 -3.97 -5.99
CA ASP A 71 11.82 -5.37 -5.96
C ASP A 71 11.11 -6.20 -7.05
N LEU A 72 9.88 -5.85 -7.42
CA LEU A 72 9.12 -6.52 -8.48
C LEU A 72 9.63 -6.13 -9.88
N ASP A 73 9.96 -4.86 -10.10
CA ASP A 73 10.51 -4.38 -11.37
C ASP A 73 11.85 -5.09 -11.65
N ASP A 74 12.71 -5.24 -10.64
CA ASP A 74 13.96 -6.01 -10.72
C ASP A 74 13.73 -7.49 -11.09
N GLU A 75 12.70 -8.13 -10.49
CA GLU A 75 12.32 -9.51 -10.83
C GLU A 75 11.86 -9.65 -12.29
N ILE A 76 11.15 -8.65 -12.82
CA ILE A 76 10.66 -8.65 -14.20
C ILE A 76 11.83 -8.48 -15.17
N GLU A 77 12.75 -7.56 -14.89
CA GLU A 77 13.94 -7.32 -15.73
C GLU A 77 14.83 -8.56 -15.81
N ALA A 78 15.06 -9.24 -14.68
CA ALA A 78 15.84 -10.48 -14.63
C ALA A 78 15.22 -11.62 -15.48
N LEU A 79 13.89 -11.69 -15.54
CA LEU A 79 13.18 -12.66 -16.38
C LEU A 79 13.27 -12.32 -17.87
N GLY A 80 13.25 -11.03 -18.22
CA GLY A 80 13.38 -10.55 -19.61
C GLY A 80 14.79 -10.72 -20.17
N GLY A 81 15.82 -10.37 -19.40
CA GLY A 81 17.23 -10.49 -19.82
C GLY A 81 17.73 -11.93 -20.00
N ALA A 82 17.11 -12.90 -19.30
CA ALA A 82 17.38 -14.33 -19.48
C ALA A 82 16.81 -14.89 -20.80
N ASP A 83 15.72 -14.29 -21.30
CA ASP A 83 15.07 -14.70 -22.55
C ASP A 83 15.82 -14.12 -23.77
N GLU A 84 16.38 -12.91 -23.65
CA GLU A 84 17.20 -12.28 -24.72
C GLU A 84 18.57 -12.96 -24.92
N THR A 85 19.23 -13.40 -23.83
CA THR A 85 20.53 -14.11 -23.93
C THR A 85 20.44 -15.49 -24.57
N THR A 86 19.24 -16.08 -24.67
CA THR A 86 19.01 -17.37 -25.34
C THR A 86 18.81 -17.21 -26.85
N GLN A 87 18.43 -16.02 -27.35
CA GLN A 87 18.17 -15.80 -28.79
C GLN A 87 19.40 -15.35 -29.61
N GLU A 88 20.43 -14.76 -29.00
CA GLU A 88 21.67 -14.43 -29.74
C GLU A 88 22.64 -15.62 -29.90
N GLY A 89 22.30 -16.79 -29.34
CA GLY A 89 23.14 -18.00 -29.36
C GLY A 89 22.68 -19.13 -30.29
N SER A 90 21.71 -18.90 -31.20
CA SER A 90 21.19 -19.93 -32.12
C SER A 90 21.42 -19.61 -33.59
#